data_AF-A0A1Q8T107-F1
#
_entry.id   AF-A0A1Q8T107-F1
#
_cell.length_a   1.000
_cell.length_b   1.000
_cell.length_c   1.000
_cell.angle_alpha   90.00
_cell.angle_beta   90.00
_cell.angle_gamma   90.00
#
_symmetry.space_group_name_H-M   'P 1'
#
loop_
_entity.id
_entity.type
_entity.pdbx_description
1 polymer ?
#
loop_
_entity_poly.entity_id
_entity_poly.type
_entity_poly.pdbx_seq_one_letter_code
_entity_poly.pdbx_strand_id
1 'polypeptide(L)'
;MTRSSRWCSIRSLSIATGVVCLTGALCLSSGCATAVSSNGPKQDSPEDAAAAYTRLGKAYLAEGNLPRAQQALNHAVDLDAGDSGALEGLALLYQRQQELDLADDFFQKALKADPEATRIRNNYAALLYQREQYAQACEQLAVASQDINYTQRAQLFANLGQCETANGDATAAQQYYERALDIDTRNARSLLALARIDHTQGNDERAWERLQRYFTVAGTDDDSLRLASDIASAQGDSTRAAFYRQQLGGS
;
A
#
# COMPACT_ATOMS: atom_id res chain seq x y z
N MET A 1 44.57 -51.29 -41.78
CA MET A 1 44.44 -52.47 -42.68
C MET A 1 43.03 -52.99 -42.44
N THR A 2 42.02 -52.77 -43.27
CA THR A 2 41.76 -53.27 -44.65
C THR A 2 40.74 -52.30 -45.33
N ARG A 3 41.05 -51.62 -46.44
CA ARG A 3 40.84 -52.00 -47.87
C ARG A 3 39.45 -52.56 -48.19
N SER A 4 38.59 -51.78 -48.87
CA SER A 4 38.25 -51.85 -50.33
C SER A 4 37.41 -53.10 -50.68
N SER A 5 36.34 -53.09 -51.48
CA SER A 5 36.16 -52.59 -52.85
C SER A 5 34.72 -52.96 -53.27
N ARG A 6 33.93 -52.03 -53.83
CA ARG A 6 33.61 -51.87 -55.27
C ARG A 6 32.95 -53.06 -56.02
N TRP A 7 31.74 -52.77 -56.49
CA TRP A 7 31.23 -52.85 -57.89
C TRP A 7 30.52 -54.11 -58.44
N CYS A 8 29.52 -53.80 -59.28
CA CYS A 8 28.89 -54.58 -60.37
C CYS A 8 27.91 -55.70 -60.02
N SER A 9 26.87 -56.05 -60.81
CA SER A 9 26.10 -55.41 -61.90
C SER A 9 25.03 -56.42 -62.39
N ILE A 10 24.00 -55.92 -63.10
CA ILE A 10 23.27 -56.57 -64.23
C ILE A 10 22.08 -57.52 -63.96
N ARG A 11 20.89 -56.96 -64.31
CA ARG A 11 19.74 -57.45 -65.14
C ARG A 11 19.19 -58.88 -65.03
N SER A 12 17.86 -58.97 -64.92
CA SER A 12 16.91 -59.42 -65.99
C SER A 12 15.46 -59.46 -65.44
N LEU A 13 14.49 -58.76 -66.05
CA LEU A 13 13.36 -59.30 -66.88
C LEU A 13 12.45 -60.30 -66.12
N SER A 14 11.12 -60.16 -65.98
CA SER A 14 10.09 -59.88 -67.01
C SER A 14 8.72 -59.50 -66.43
N ILE A 15 8.08 -58.51 -67.06
CA ILE A 15 6.68 -58.39 -67.54
C ILE A 15 5.61 -59.31 -66.90
N ALA A 16 4.58 -58.70 -66.28
CA ALA A 16 3.18 -59.03 -66.57
C ALA A 16 2.25 -57.87 -66.18
N THR A 17 1.64 -57.33 -67.23
CA THR A 17 0.54 -56.38 -67.30
C THR A 17 -0.65 -56.69 -66.38
N GLY A 18 -1.17 -55.66 -65.72
CA GLY A 18 -2.45 -55.70 -65.02
C GLY A 18 -2.98 -54.29 -64.77
N VAL A 19 -3.45 -53.64 -65.84
CA VAL A 19 -4.22 -52.39 -65.75
C VAL A 19 -5.59 -52.74 -65.18
N VAL A 20 -5.88 -52.27 -63.97
CA VAL A 20 -7.25 -52.10 -63.47
C VAL A 20 -7.37 -50.69 -62.93
N CYS A 21 -7.91 -49.81 -63.76
CA CYS A 21 -8.43 -48.51 -63.35
C CYS A 21 -9.61 -48.72 -62.41
N LEU A 22 -9.44 -48.40 -61.13
CA LEU A 22 -10.54 -48.20 -60.18
C LEU A 22 -10.40 -46.80 -59.59
N THR A 23 -11.12 -45.89 -60.25
CA THR A 23 -11.85 -44.73 -59.73
C THR A 23 -11.37 -44.12 -58.40
N GLY A 24 -10.89 -42.88 -58.52
CA GLY A 24 -10.50 -42.03 -57.41
C GLY A 24 -11.63 -41.77 -56.40
N ALA A 25 -11.24 -41.83 -55.14
CA ALA A 25 -11.86 -41.09 -54.05
C ALA A 25 -10.70 -40.72 -53.10
N LEU A 26 -10.06 -39.59 -53.38
CA LEU A 26 -9.15 -38.95 -52.41
C LEU A 26 -10.02 -38.47 -51.25
N CYS A 27 -10.15 -39.28 -50.20
CA CYS A 27 -10.56 -38.81 -48.90
C CYS A 27 -9.43 -37.93 -48.36
N LEU A 28 -9.49 -36.63 -48.67
CA LEU A 28 -8.84 -35.60 -47.87
C LEU A 28 -9.54 -35.60 -46.51
N SER A 29 -9.10 -36.47 -45.61
CA SER A 29 -9.37 -36.33 -44.20
C SER A 29 -8.70 -35.02 -43.78
N SER A 30 -9.49 -33.95 -43.81
CA SER A 30 -9.23 -32.74 -43.05
C SER A 30 -9.08 -33.15 -41.60
N GLY A 31 -7.87 -33.54 -41.22
CA GLY A 31 -7.45 -33.57 -39.84
C GLY A 31 -7.59 -32.14 -39.35
N CYS A 32 -8.69 -31.85 -38.64
CA CYS A 32 -8.75 -30.69 -37.77
C CYS A 32 -7.66 -30.92 -36.72
N ALA A 33 -6.44 -30.47 -37.01
CA ALA A 33 -5.51 -30.09 -35.98
C ALA A 33 -6.18 -28.93 -35.26
N THR A 34 -6.94 -29.23 -34.21
CA THR A 34 -7.22 -28.24 -33.19
C THR A 34 -5.85 -27.77 -32.72
N ALA A 35 -5.46 -26.58 -33.15
CA ALA A 35 -4.34 -25.89 -32.55
C ALA A 35 -4.72 -25.72 -31.08
N VAL A 36 -4.21 -26.62 -30.24
CA VAL A 36 -4.09 -26.34 -28.82
C VAL A 36 -3.24 -25.08 -28.77
N SER A 37 -3.87 -23.95 -28.46
CA SER A 37 -3.11 -22.79 -28.00
C SER A 37 -2.37 -23.28 -26.76
N SER A 38 -1.09 -23.58 -26.94
CA SER A 38 -0.21 -23.87 -25.83
C SER A 38 -0.17 -22.59 -25.01
N ASN A 39 -0.82 -22.58 -23.85
CA ASN A 39 -0.44 -21.69 -22.76
C ASN A 39 0.96 -22.12 -22.33
N GLY A 40 1.98 -21.68 -23.08
CA GLY A 40 3.37 -21.69 -22.62
C GLY A 40 3.49 -20.81 -21.38
N PRO A 41 4.57 -20.94 -20.58
CA PRO A 41 4.80 -20.05 -19.46
C PRO A 41 4.69 -18.60 -19.96
N LYS A 42 3.86 -17.79 -19.29
CA LYS A 42 3.79 -16.33 -19.55
C LYS A 42 5.23 -15.82 -19.52
N GLN A 43 5.70 -15.25 -20.63
CA GLN A 43 6.94 -14.50 -20.60
C GLN A 43 6.67 -13.26 -19.76
N ASP A 44 7.34 -13.14 -18.63
CA ASP A 44 7.21 -11.97 -17.76
C ASP A 44 7.64 -10.74 -18.56
N SER A 45 6.73 -9.78 -18.73
CA SER A 45 7.08 -8.50 -19.34
C SER A 45 8.04 -7.73 -18.41
N PRO A 46 8.84 -6.78 -18.91
CA PRO A 46 9.61 -5.88 -18.06
C PRO A 46 8.75 -5.19 -16.98
N GLU A 47 7.49 -4.88 -17.28
CA GLU A 47 6.50 -4.33 -16.33
C GLU A 47 6.13 -5.34 -15.24
N ASP A 48 5.90 -6.62 -15.59
CA ASP A 48 5.62 -7.68 -14.61
C ASP A 48 6.83 -7.91 -13.68
N ALA A 49 8.04 -7.84 -14.24
CA ALA A 49 9.28 -7.92 -13.50
C ALA A 49 9.47 -6.71 -12.56
N ALA A 50 9.26 -5.48 -13.05
CA ALA A 50 9.32 -4.27 -12.24
C ALA A 50 8.37 -4.37 -11.04
N ALA A 51 7.10 -4.74 -11.28
CA ALA A 51 6.12 -4.92 -10.22
C ALA A 51 6.52 -6.00 -9.21
N ALA A 52 7.19 -7.08 -9.63
CA ALA A 52 7.71 -8.11 -8.73
C ALA A 52 8.82 -7.57 -7.82
N TYR A 53 9.78 -6.83 -8.39
CA TYR A 53 10.84 -6.19 -7.62
C TYR A 53 10.31 -5.10 -6.69
N THR A 54 9.28 -4.35 -7.09
CA THR A 54 8.57 -3.39 -6.24
C THR A 54 7.95 -4.08 -5.02
N ARG A 55 7.26 -5.21 -5.21
CA ARG A 55 6.72 -6.00 -4.09
C ARG A 55 7.82 -6.51 -3.16
N LEU A 56 8.91 -7.03 -3.73
CA LEU A 56 10.06 -7.52 -2.97
C LEU A 56 10.71 -6.40 -2.14
N GLY A 57 10.93 -5.25 -2.76
CA GLY A 57 11.49 -4.07 -2.09
C GLY A 57 10.62 -3.59 -0.92
N LYS A 58 9.30 -3.52 -1.12
CA LYS A 58 8.34 -3.17 -0.05
C LYS A 58 8.31 -4.20 1.07
N ALA A 59 8.46 -5.49 0.76
CA ALA A 59 8.58 -6.53 1.79
C ALA A 59 9.85 -6.33 2.64
N TYR A 60 10.99 -6.08 2.01
CA TYR A 60 12.23 -5.77 2.75
C TYR A 60 12.13 -4.48 3.58
N LEU A 61 11.41 -3.46 3.10
CA LEU A 61 11.09 -2.29 3.93
C LEU A 61 10.27 -2.68 5.15
N ALA A 62 9.23 -3.48 4.99
CA ALA A 62 8.42 -3.94 6.13
C ALA A 62 9.26 -4.69 7.17
N GLU A 63 10.25 -5.47 6.74
CA GLU A 63 11.21 -6.18 7.59
C GLU A 63 12.31 -5.27 8.19
N GLY A 64 12.45 -4.03 7.72
CA GLY A 64 13.53 -3.12 8.12
C GLY A 64 14.88 -3.40 7.46
N ASN A 65 14.94 -4.29 6.47
CA ASN A 65 16.15 -4.57 5.71
C ASN A 65 16.37 -3.52 4.61
N LEU A 66 16.80 -2.32 5.02
CA LEU A 66 16.96 -1.18 4.11
C LEU A 66 17.91 -1.46 2.93
N PRO A 67 19.07 -2.13 3.11
CA PRO A 67 19.96 -2.39 1.97
C PRO A 67 19.32 -3.26 0.88
N ARG A 68 18.61 -4.34 1.26
CA ARG A 68 17.93 -5.20 0.28
C ARG A 68 16.71 -4.52 -0.33
N ALA A 69 15.99 -3.72 0.45
CA ALA A 69 14.91 -2.90 -0.08
C ALA A 69 15.41 -1.97 -1.18
N GLN A 70 16.50 -1.24 -0.94
CA GLN A 70 17.08 -0.31 -1.90
C GLN A 70 17.49 -1.02 -3.19
N GLN A 71 18.17 -2.17 -3.09
CA GLN A 71 18.57 -2.95 -4.26
C GLN A 71 17.37 -3.37 -5.10
N ALA A 72 16.33 -3.94 -4.48
CA ALA A 72 15.14 -4.39 -5.19
C ALA A 72 14.37 -3.23 -5.83
N LEU A 73 14.19 -2.12 -5.10
CA LEU A 73 13.48 -0.94 -5.58
C LEU A 73 14.21 -0.23 -6.71
N ASN A 74 15.54 -0.09 -6.62
CA ASN A 74 16.34 0.46 -7.72
C ASN A 74 16.21 -0.40 -8.97
N HIS A 75 16.25 -1.72 -8.83
CA HIS A 75 16.08 -2.60 -9.98
C HIS A 75 14.67 -2.51 -10.58
N ALA A 76 13.63 -2.30 -9.78
CA ALA A 76 12.30 -2.03 -10.30
C ALA A 76 12.26 -0.73 -11.13
N VAL A 77 12.91 0.35 -10.63
CA VAL A 77 13.01 1.63 -11.35
C VAL A 77 13.87 1.52 -12.62
N ASP A 78 14.91 0.68 -12.62
CA ASP A 78 15.72 0.41 -13.81
C ASP A 78 14.92 -0.30 -14.91
N LEU A 79 13.97 -1.16 -14.52
CA LEU A 79 13.06 -1.87 -15.43
C LEU A 79 11.91 -0.98 -15.90
N ASP A 80 11.34 -0.18 -15.01
CA ASP A 80 10.30 0.81 -15.28
C ASP A 80 10.49 2.08 -14.42
N ALA A 81 11.00 3.14 -15.05
CA ALA A 81 11.21 4.42 -14.39
C ALA A 81 9.91 5.12 -13.95
N GLY A 82 8.76 4.66 -14.46
CA GLY A 82 7.42 5.15 -14.13
C GLY A 82 6.68 4.32 -13.09
N ASP A 83 7.26 3.26 -12.51
CA ASP A 83 6.60 2.48 -11.46
C ASP A 83 6.42 3.34 -10.20
N SER A 84 5.21 3.91 -10.05
CA SER A 84 4.84 4.77 -8.93
C SER A 84 4.96 4.03 -7.58
N GLY A 85 4.78 2.71 -7.58
CA GLY A 85 4.97 1.86 -6.42
C GLY A 85 6.44 1.72 -6.02
N ALA A 86 7.35 1.57 -7.00
CA ALA A 86 8.79 1.53 -6.76
C ALA A 86 9.31 2.87 -6.24
N LEU A 87 8.91 3.97 -6.90
CA LEU A 87 9.27 5.34 -6.53
C LEU A 87 8.83 5.68 -5.11
N GLU A 88 7.59 5.33 -4.75
CA GLU A 88 7.11 5.47 -3.37
C GLU A 88 7.88 4.58 -2.39
N GLY A 89 8.24 3.34 -2.79
CA GLY A 89 9.11 2.49 -1.98
C GLY A 89 10.44 3.18 -1.67
N LEU A 90 11.08 3.80 -2.65
CA LEU A 90 12.31 4.56 -2.46
C LEU A 90 12.08 5.77 -1.55
N ALA A 91 10.96 6.48 -1.72
CA ALA A 91 10.60 7.60 -0.84
C ALA A 91 10.51 7.16 0.63
N LEU A 92 9.81 6.06 0.91
CA LEU A 92 9.69 5.48 2.25
C LEU A 92 11.03 4.98 2.80
N LEU A 93 11.91 4.47 1.93
CA LEU A 93 13.26 4.05 2.29
C LEU A 93 14.09 5.24 2.78
N TYR A 94 14.15 6.32 2.00
CA TYR A 94 14.89 7.53 2.36
C TYR A 94 14.29 8.22 3.59
N GLN A 95 12.96 8.21 3.74
CA GLN A 95 12.31 8.72 4.94
C GLN A 95 12.78 7.97 6.21
N ARG A 96 12.88 6.64 6.15
CA ARG A 96 13.40 5.84 7.27
C ARG A 96 14.87 6.11 7.56
N GLN A 97 15.66 6.46 6.55
CA GLN A 97 17.05 6.88 6.70
C GLN A 97 17.20 8.33 7.18
N GLN A 98 16.10 9.05 7.39
CA GLN A 98 16.07 10.49 7.70
C GLN A 98 16.63 11.37 6.56
N GLU A 99 16.73 10.85 5.34
CA GLU A 99 17.09 11.60 4.14
C GLU A 99 15.84 12.25 3.54
N LEU A 100 15.26 13.20 4.28
CA LEU A 100 13.91 13.73 4.02
C LEU A 100 13.78 14.46 2.67
N ASP A 101 14.84 15.09 2.17
CA ASP A 101 14.82 15.77 0.87
C ASP A 101 14.76 14.77 -0.30
N LEU A 102 15.45 13.63 -0.18
CA LEU A 102 15.33 12.56 -1.17
C LEU A 102 13.97 11.90 -1.09
N ALA A 103 13.45 11.68 0.12
CA ALA A 103 12.10 11.16 0.30
C ALA A 103 11.06 12.05 -0.40
N ASP A 104 11.18 13.37 -0.25
CA ASP A 104 10.32 14.36 -0.90
C ASP A 104 10.35 14.26 -2.43
N ASP A 105 11.56 14.26 -3.02
CA ASP A 105 11.75 14.12 -4.46
C ASP A 105 11.13 12.82 -5.01
N PHE A 106 11.33 11.69 -4.32
CA PHE A 106 10.75 10.42 -4.75
C PHE A 106 9.23 10.35 -4.58
N PHE A 107 8.65 10.96 -3.55
CA PHE A 107 7.19 11.09 -3.44
C PHE A 107 6.61 11.95 -4.57
N GLN A 108 7.25 13.07 -4.91
CA GLN A 108 6.81 13.92 -6.01
C GLN A 108 6.89 13.18 -7.36
N LYS A 109 7.97 12.42 -7.60
CA LYS A 109 8.09 11.54 -8.78
C LYS A 109 6.99 10.49 -8.82
N ALA A 110 6.71 9.84 -7.69
CA ALA A 110 5.67 8.83 -7.59
C ALA A 110 4.27 9.40 -7.90
N LEU A 111 3.95 10.58 -7.38
CA LEU A 111 2.68 11.29 -7.67
C LEU A 111 2.61 11.87 -9.09
N LYS A 112 3.75 12.16 -9.71
CA LYS A 112 3.79 12.54 -11.13
C LYS A 112 3.51 11.33 -12.02
N ALA A 113 3.99 10.15 -11.65
CA ALA A 113 3.75 8.90 -12.37
C ALA A 113 2.30 8.41 -12.20
N ASP A 114 1.73 8.55 -11.00
CA ASP A 114 0.34 8.23 -10.70
C ASP A 114 -0.33 9.32 -9.83
N PRO A 115 -0.98 10.33 -10.46
CA PRO A 115 -1.63 11.43 -9.75
C PRO A 115 -2.82 11.02 -8.87
N GLU A 116 -3.44 9.87 -9.14
CA GLU A 116 -4.63 9.39 -8.43
C GLU A 116 -4.30 8.42 -7.30
N ALA A 117 -3.01 8.20 -7.02
CA ALA A 117 -2.55 7.28 -5.99
C ALA A 117 -2.82 7.78 -4.57
N THR A 118 -4.05 7.56 -4.06
CA THR A 118 -4.51 7.92 -2.71
C THR A 118 -3.53 7.51 -1.62
N ARG A 119 -3.01 6.27 -1.70
CA ARG A 119 -2.05 5.74 -0.73
C ARG A 119 -0.72 6.49 -0.73
N ILE A 120 -0.22 6.87 -1.92
CA ILE A 120 1.03 7.63 -2.07
C ILE A 120 0.83 9.03 -1.51
N ARG A 121 -0.30 9.69 -1.79
CA ARG A 121 -0.64 11.01 -1.21
C ARG A 121 -0.69 10.96 0.32
N ASN A 122 -1.33 9.95 0.90
CA ASN A 122 -1.37 9.77 2.34
C ASN A 122 0.03 9.58 2.96
N ASN A 123 0.92 8.83 2.30
CA ASN A 123 2.29 8.63 2.77
C ASN A 123 3.14 9.90 2.60
N TYR A 124 2.98 10.62 1.50
CA TYR A 124 3.65 11.90 1.28
C TYR A 124 3.22 12.95 2.32
N ALA A 125 1.93 13.00 2.63
CA ALA A 125 1.43 13.85 3.71
C ALA A 125 2.08 13.54 5.06
N ALA A 126 2.36 12.27 5.36
CA ALA A 126 3.06 11.89 6.59
C ALA A 126 4.51 12.40 6.60
N LEU A 127 5.22 12.38 5.47
CA LEU A 127 6.54 13.03 5.34
C LEU A 127 6.43 14.54 5.55
N LEU A 128 5.49 15.22 4.89
CA LEU A 128 5.27 16.65 5.03
C LEU A 128 4.95 17.03 6.48
N TYR A 129 4.12 16.23 7.15
CA TYR A 129 3.83 16.40 8.58
C TYR A 129 5.09 16.23 9.44
N GLN A 130 5.95 15.24 9.15
CA GLN A 130 7.24 15.07 9.84
C GLN A 130 8.18 16.27 9.64
N ARG A 131 8.06 16.97 8.51
CA ARG A 131 8.80 18.22 8.21
C ARG A 131 8.11 19.47 8.76
N GLU A 132 7.05 19.32 9.55
CA GLU A 132 6.21 20.42 10.08
C GLU A 132 5.56 21.28 8.98
N GLN A 133 5.47 20.76 7.74
CA GLN A 133 4.82 21.40 6.60
C GLN A 133 3.32 21.09 6.61
N TYR A 134 2.64 21.48 7.70
CA TYR A 134 1.27 21.04 7.98
C TYR A 134 0.27 21.43 6.89
N ALA A 135 0.29 22.68 6.41
CA ALA A 135 -0.62 23.12 5.35
C ALA A 135 -0.52 22.24 4.08
N GLN A 136 0.70 21.90 3.67
CA GLN A 136 0.92 21.04 2.49
C GLN A 136 0.51 19.59 2.77
N ALA A 137 0.76 19.09 3.98
CA ALA A 137 0.30 17.76 4.39
C ALA A 137 -1.24 17.66 4.35
N CYS A 138 -1.93 18.69 4.84
CA CYS A 138 -3.39 18.73 4.90
C CYS A 138 -3.97 18.80 3.48
N GLU A 139 -3.35 19.54 2.57
CA GLU A 139 -3.73 19.57 1.15
C GLU A 139 -3.65 18.17 0.50
N GLN A 140 -2.55 17.45 0.70
CA GLN A 140 -2.41 16.09 0.16
C GLN A 140 -3.46 15.13 0.72
N LEU A 141 -3.74 15.22 2.03
CA LEU A 141 -4.77 14.42 2.69
C LEU A 141 -6.19 14.79 2.23
N ALA A 142 -6.46 16.08 2.00
CA ALA A 142 -7.74 16.56 1.52
C ALA A 142 -8.04 16.01 0.12
N VAL A 143 -7.05 16.02 -0.79
CA VAL A 143 -7.16 15.38 -2.10
C VAL A 143 -7.38 13.87 -1.96
N ALA A 144 -6.56 13.19 -1.17
CA ALA A 144 -6.70 11.75 -0.93
C ALA A 144 -8.09 11.39 -0.37
N SER A 145 -8.69 12.25 0.45
CA SER A 145 -9.99 11.98 1.10
C SER A 145 -11.20 11.92 0.16
N GLN A 146 -11.02 12.37 -1.09
CA GLN A 146 -12.02 12.31 -2.14
C GLN A 146 -12.21 10.89 -2.70
N ASP A 147 -11.21 10.02 -2.56
CA ASP A 147 -11.33 8.62 -2.95
C ASP A 147 -12.23 7.86 -1.95
N ILE A 148 -13.48 7.64 -2.36
CA ILE A 148 -14.49 6.95 -1.56
C ILE A 148 -14.24 5.44 -1.45
N ASN A 149 -13.42 4.87 -2.33
CA ASN A 149 -13.14 3.44 -2.38
C ASN A 149 -11.87 3.06 -1.59
N TYR A 150 -11.15 4.04 -1.06
CA TYR A 150 -9.95 3.79 -0.28
C TYR A 150 -10.26 3.00 0.99
N THR A 151 -9.67 1.82 1.14
CA THR A 151 -9.99 0.91 2.26
C THR A 151 -9.60 1.45 3.63
N GLN A 152 -8.62 2.36 3.69
CA GLN A 152 -8.15 3.00 4.92
C GLN A 152 -8.74 4.42 5.10
N ARG A 153 -9.93 4.68 4.57
CA ARG A 153 -10.55 6.02 4.59
C ARG A 153 -10.81 6.56 5.99
N ALA A 154 -11.16 5.72 6.97
CA ALA A 154 -11.27 6.14 8.37
C ALA A 154 -9.93 6.67 8.91
N GLN A 155 -8.85 5.93 8.66
CA GLN A 155 -7.49 6.33 9.07
C GLN A 155 -7.03 7.59 8.33
N LEU A 156 -7.42 7.75 7.07
CA LEU A 156 -7.14 8.94 6.28
C LEU A 156 -7.80 10.19 6.89
N PHE A 157 -9.07 10.10 7.29
CA PHE A 157 -9.73 11.20 8.01
C PHE A 157 -9.12 11.47 9.38
N ALA A 158 -8.68 10.44 10.10
CA ALA A 158 -7.95 10.63 11.36
C ALA A 158 -6.60 11.33 11.15
N ASN A 159 -5.89 11.03 10.05
CA ASN A 159 -4.67 11.74 9.66
C ASN A 159 -4.95 13.21 9.30
N LEU A 160 -6.05 13.47 8.59
CA LEU A 160 -6.45 14.84 8.23
C LEU A 160 -6.86 15.65 9.47
N GLY A 161 -7.60 15.06 10.42
CA GLY A 161 -7.90 15.71 11.70
C GLY A 161 -6.64 16.03 12.52
N GLN A 162 -5.65 15.13 12.51
CA GLN A 162 -4.35 15.37 13.14
C GLN A 162 -3.58 16.50 12.45
N CYS A 163 -3.61 16.51 11.12
CA CYS A 163 -2.99 17.57 10.34
C CYS A 163 -3.60 18.93 10.66
N GLU A 164 -4.93 19.05 10.65
CA GLU A 164 -5.62 20.31 10.94
C GLU A 164 -5.41 20.77 12.39
N THR A 165 -5.29 19.82 13.33
CA THR A 165 -4.92 20.14 14.71
C THR A 165 -3.55 20.82 14.76
N ALA A 166 -2.56 20.28 14.05
CA ALA A 166 -1.22 20.87 13.97
C ALA A 166 -1.18 22.19 13.17
N ASN A 167 -2.08 22.32 12.19
CA ASN A 167 -2.28 23.53 11.39
C ASN A 167 -3.04 24.64 12.16
N GLY A 168 -3.56 24.34 13.35
CA GLY A 168 -4.28 25.28 14.22
C GLY A 168 -5.77 25.44 13.93
N ASP A 169 -6.34 24.65 13.02
CA ASP A 169 -7.78 24.65 12.73
C ASP A 169 -8.49 23.55 13.52
N ALA A 170 -8.80 23.87 14.79
CA ALA A 170 -9.50 22.95 15.69
C ALA A 170 -10.91 22.58 15.20
N THR A 171 -11.57 23.46 14.44
CA THR A 171 -12.93 23.20 13.90
C THR A 171 -12.87 22.18 12.77
N ALA A 172 -11.97 22.36 11.80
CA ALA A 172 -11.74 21.38 10.75
C ALA A 172 -11.25 20.05 11.33
N ALA A 173 -10.34 20.09 12.30
CA ALA A 173 -9.86 18.90 13.00
C ALA A 173 -11.00 18.08 13.60
N GLN A 174 -11.90 18.73 14.34
CA GLN A 174 -13.07 18.07 14.93
C GLN A 174 -13.92 17.38 13.86
N GLN A 175 -14.25 18.08 12.76
CA GLN A 175 -15.06 17.53 11.68
C GLN A 175 -14.42 16.28 11.06
N TYR A 176 -13.10 16.28 10.83
CA TYR A 176 -12.43 15.13 10.25
C TYR A 176 -12.29 13.96 11.22
N TYR A 177 -12.07 14.20 12.51
CA TYR A 177 -12.12 13.13 13.49
C TYR A 177 -13.51 12.52 13.63
N GLU A 178 -14.57 13.33 13.56
CA GLU A 178 -15.96 12.86 13.56
C GLU A 178 -16.22 11.97 12.33
N ARG A 179 -15.82 12.41 11.13
CA ARG A 179 -15.91 11.60 9.90
C ARG A 179 -15.13 10.29 9.99
N ALA A 180 -13.99 10.28 10.68
CA ALA A 180 -13.26 9.05 10.93
C ALA A 180 -14.08 8.08 11.81
N LEU A 181 -14.76 8.59 12.85
CA LEU A 181 -15.62 7.79 13.73
C LEU A 181 -16.94 7.36 13.08
N ASP A 182 -17.44 8.09 12.09
CA ASP A 182 -18.60 7.69 11.28
C ASP A 182 -18.30 6.42 10.46
N ILE A 183 -17.04 6.23 10.06
CA ILE A 183 -16.59 5.06 9.29
C ILE A 183 -16.11 3.94 10.22
N ASP A 184 -15.28 4.29 11.21
CA ASP A 184 -14.75 3.36 12.21
C ASP A 184 -14.97 3.92 13.61
N THR A 185 -16.03 3.44 14.26
CA THR A 185 -16.41 3.85 15.62
C THR A 185 -15.38 3.50 16.69
N ARG A 186 -14.37 2.68 16.34
CA ARG A 186 -13.28 2.26 17.22
C ARG A 186 -11.95 2.94 16.87
N ASN A 187 -11.93 4.00 16.05
CA ASN A 187 -10.68 4.69 15.78
C ASN A 187 -10.16 5.40 17.06
N ALA A 188 -9.18 4.79 17.72
CA ALA A 188 -8.66 5.23 19.01
C ALA A 188 -8.09 6.66 18.96
N ARG A 189 -7.36 7.00 17.89
CA ARG A 189 -6.78 8.34 17.73
C ARG A 189 -7.87 9.40 17.67
N SER A 190 -8.92 9.19 16.87
CA SER A 190 -10.05 10.11 16.79
C SER A 190 -10.81 10.21 18.11
N LEU A 191 -11.01 9.10 18.84
CA LEU A 191 -11.65 9.14 20.16
C LEU A 191 -10.88 10.01 21.15
N LEU A 192 -9.56 9.81 21.26
CA LEU A 192 -8.72 10.59 22.18
C LEU A 192 -8.64 12.06 21.77
N ALA A 193 -8.48 12.35 20.48
CA ALA A 193 -8.41 13.72 19.98
C ALA A 193 -9.72 14.48 20.21
N LEU A 194 -10.86 13.84 19.92
CA LEU A 194 -12.17 14.44 20.17
C LEU A 194 -12.48 14.60 21.66
N ALA A 195 -12.05 13.67 22.51
CA ALA A 195 -12.15 13.84 23.96
C ALA A 195 -11.38 15.07 24.43
N ARG A 196 -10.19 15.31 23.88
CA ARG A 196 -9.39 16.51 24.16
C ARG A 196 -10.08 17.78 23.68
N ILE A 197 -10.57 17.78 22.44
CA ILE A 197 -11.30 18.93 21.87
C ILE A 197 -12.53 19.25 22.73
N ASP A 198 -13.31 18.25 23.14
CA ASP A 198 -14.47 18.42 24.00
C ASP A 198 -14.12 19.04 25.34
N HIS A 199 -13.07 18.53 25.99
CA HIS A 199 -12.58 19.08 27.26
C HIS A 199 -12.16 20.54 27.11
N THR A 200 -11.43 20.89 26.05
CA THR A 200 -11.05 22.30 25.80
C THR A 200 -12.25 23.21 25.52
N GLN A 201 -13.36 22.66 25.02
CA GLN A 201 -14.62 23.38 24.81
C GLN A 201 -15.51 23.41 26.07
N GLY A 202 -15.09 22.79 27.18
CA GLY A 202 -15.88 22.65 28.41
C GLY A 202 -16.98 21.59 28.34
N ASN A 203 -16.99 20.75 27.30
CA ASN A 203 -17.96 19.68 27.10
C ASN A 203 -17.50 18.39 27.81
N ASP A 204 -17.24 18.46 29.12
CA ASP A 204 -16.56 17.40 29.87
C ASP A 204 -17.33 16.07 29.94
N GLU A 205 -18.66 16.11 29.89
CA GLU A 205 -19.47 14.89 29.80
C GLU A 205 -19.19 14.13 28.50
N ARG A 206 -19.21 14.83 27.36
CA ARG A 206 -18.90 14.27 26.04
C ARG A 206 -17.45 13.81 25.95
N ALA A 207 -16.55 14.60 26.53
CA ALA A 207 -15.13 14.27 26.63
C ALA A 207 -14.93 12.93 27.37
N TRP A 208 -15.62 12.77 28.50
CA TRP A 208 -15.55 11.56 29.32
C TRP A 208 -16.06 10.33 28.58
N GLU A 209 -17.21 10.41 27.90
CA GLU A 209 -17.76 9.30 27.11
C GLU A 209 -16.80 8.82 26.02
N ARG A 210 -16.20 9.78 25.28
CA ARG A 210 -15.22 9.47 24.22
C ARG A 210 -13.94 8.86 24.81
N LEU A 211 -13.48 9.35 25.95
CA LEU A 211 -12.31 8.81 26.64
C LEU A 211 -12.55 7.42 27.22
N GLN A 212 -13.74 7.14 27.75
CA GLN A 212 -14.11 5.78 28.18
C GLN A 212 -14.08 4.81 27.00
N ARG A 213 -14.63 5.21 25.84
CA ARG A 213 -14.54 4.40 24.61
C ARG A 213 -13.09 4.17 24.20
N TYR A 214 -12.23 5.20 24.28
CA TYR A 214 -10.80 5.07 24.03
C TYR A 214 -10.17 3.98 24.92
N PHE A 215 -10.43 3.99 26.23
CA PHE A 215 -9.92 2.98 27.16
C PHE A 215 -10.33 1.55 26.77
N THR A 216 -11.55 1.35 26.23
CA THR A 216 -11.98 0.02 25.76
C THR A 216 -11.26 -0.47 24.51
N VAL A 217 -10.70 0.44 23.70
CA VAL A 217 -10.07 0.10 22.43
C VAL A 217 -8.55 0.00 22.57
N ALA A 218 -7.93 1.00 23.20
CA ALA A 218 -6.48 1.17 23.25
C ALA A 218 -5.88 0.89 24.63
N GLY A 219 -6.72 0.69 25.65
CA GLY A 219 -6.27 0.69 27.04
C GLY A 219 -5.94 2.11 27.52
N THR A 220 -5.15 2.18 28.58
CA THR A 220 -4.70 3.44 29.19
C THR A 220 -3.23 3.69 28.86
N ASP A 221 -2.90 4.97 28.68
CA ASP A 221 -1.55 5.48 28.56
C ASP A 221 -1.45 6.81 29.32
N ASP A 222 -0.24 7.36 29.40
CA ASP A 222 0.03 8.58 30.14
C ASP A 222 -0.81 9.78 29.67
N ASP A 223 -1.04 9.90 28.36
CA ASP A 223 -1.79 11.02 27.78
C ASP A 223 -3.28 10.96 28.11
N SER A 224 -3.85 9.76 28.02
CA SER A 224 -5.25 9.49 28.32
C SER A 224 -5.54 9.52 29.83
N LEU A 225 -4.59 9.10 30.67
CA LEU A 225 -4.68 9.23 32.13
C LEU A 225 -4.60 10.68 32.60
N ARG A 226 -3.72 11.50 32.00
CA ARG A 226 -3.69 12.95 32.24
C ARG A 226 -5.03 13.58 31.88
N LEU A 227 -5.53 13.31 30.67
CA LEU A 227 -6.82 13.84 30.24
C LEU A 227 -7.98 13.38 31.14
N ALA A 228 -7.96 12.14 31.63
CA ALA A 228 -8.96 11.65 32.56
C ALA A 228 -8.94 12.39 33.91
N SER A 229 -7.75 12.70 34.43
CA SER A 229 -7.58 13.53 35.63
C SER A 229 -8.12 14.94 35.40
N ASP A 230 -7.82 15.55 34.26
CA ASP A 230 -8.22 16.91 33.93
C ASP A 230 -9.75 17.02 33.79
N ILE A 231 -10.37 16.09 33.05
CA ILE A 231 -11.84 16.00 32.92
C ILE A 231 -12.49 15.78 34.29
N ALA A 232 -11.97 14.85 35.11
CA ALA A 232 -12.54 14.60 36.44
C ALA A 232 -12.43 15.82 37.36
N SER A 233 -11.31 16.57 37.27
CA SER A 233 -11.12 17.81 38.02
C SER A 233 -12.10 18.89 37.60
N ALA A 234 -12.34 19.05 36.28
CA ALA A 234 -13.29 20.01 35.73
C ALA A 234 -14.75 19.68 36.12
N GLN A 235 -15.06 18.39 36.26
CA GLN A 235 -16.35 17.91 36.79
C GLN A 235 -16.49 18.02 38.32
N GLY A 236 -15.46 18.48 39.03
CA GLY A 236 -15.44 18.58 40.50
C GLY A 236 -15.25 17.26 41.23
N ASP A 237 -14.88 16.19 40.54
CA ASP A 237 -14.64 14.86 41.11
C ASP A 237 -13.16 14.70 41.49
N SER A 238 -12.78 15.31 42.62
CA SER A 238 -11.41 15.28 43.12
C SER A 238 -10.90 13.87 43.42
N THR A 239 -11.79 12.95 43.77
CA THR A 239 -11.44 11.55 44.08
C THR A 239 -11.02 10.80 42.82
N ARG A 240 -11.82 10.90 41.75
CA ARG A 240 -11.49 10.29 40.46
C ARG A 240 -10.27 10.95 39.82
N ALA A 241 -10.12 12.27 39.95
CA ALA A 241 -8.92 12.96 39.49
C ALA A 241 -7.65 12.46 40.21
N ALA A 242 -7.70 12.29 41.55
CA ALA A 242 -6.58 11.74 42.32
C ALA A 242 -6.25 10.30 41.92
N PHE A 243 -7.27 9.48 41.66
CA PHE A 243 -7.10 8.10 41.19
C PHE A 243 -6.29 8.05 39.88
N TYR A 244 -6.63 8.85 38.87
CA TYR A 244 -5.88 8.87 37.62
C TYR A 244 -4.47 9.45 37.77
N ARG A 245 -4.28 10.47 38.61
CA ARG A 245 -2.93 10.98 38.93
C ARG A 245 -2.05 9.95 39.62
N GLN A 246 -2.63 9.11 40.47
CA GLN A 246 -1.87 8.04 41.14
C GLN A 246 -1.38 6.99 40.14
N GLN A 247 -2.19 6.66 39.12
CA GLN A 247 -1.79 5.71 38.08
C GLN A 247 -0.61 6.22 37.24
N LEU A 248 -0.55 7.53 36.97
CA LEU A 248 0.59 8.17 36.27
C LEU A 248 1.92 8.07 37.04
N GLY A 249 1.87 8.01 38.36
CA GLY A 249 3.08 7.96 39.21
C GLY A 249 3.57 6.55 39.54
N GLY A 250 2.89 5.50 39.04
CA GLY A 250 3.19 4.10 39.32
C GLY A 250 3.66 3.27 38.13
N SER A 251 3.74 3.88 36.93
CA SER A 251 4.14 3.26 35.66
C SER A 251 5.60 3.49 35.30
#